data_AF-A0A941VQB8-F1
#
_entry.id   AF-A0A941VQB8-F1
#
_cell.length_a   1.000
_cell.length_b   1.000
_cell.length_c   1.000
_cell.angle_alpha   90.00
_cell.angle_beta   90.00
_cell.angle_gamma   90.00
#
_symmetry.space_group_name_H-M   'P 1'
#
loop_
_entity.id
_entity.type
_entity.pdbx_description
1 polymer ?
#
loop_
_entity_poly.entity_id
_entity_poly.type
_entity_poly.pdbx_seq_one_letter_code
_entity_poly.pdbx_strand_id
1 'polypeptide(L)' 'DGKPSAKGDKYQVALESQGASTRITVLDKDGKPVTTETGARILTLLQEQLK' A
#
# COMPACT_ATOMS: atom_id res chain seq x y z
N ASP A 1 -24.30 -12.10 20.80
CA ASP A 1 -23.50 -12.38 19.58
C ASP A 1 -22.88 -11.08 19.04
N GLY A 2 -21.63 -10.79 19.39
CA GLY A 2 -20.93 -9.57 18.95
C GLY A 2 -19.99 -9.87 17.80
N LYS A 3 -20.45 -9.67 16.56
CA LYS A 3 -19.64 -9.86 15.34
C LYS A 3 -18.38 -8.96 15.39
N PRO A 4 -17.15 -9.49 15.31
CA PRO A 4 -15.97 -8.64 15.23
C PRO A 4 -16.03 -7.90 13.90
N SER A 5 -16.20 -6.59 13.95
CA SER A 5 -16.13 -5.74 12.77
C SER A 5 -14.69 -5.79 12.26
N ALA A 6 -14.45 -6.50 11.16
CA ALA A 6 -13.20 -6.41 10.40
C ALA A 6 -13.08 -4.98 9.86
N LYS A 7 -12.57 -4.05 10.69
CA LYS A 7 -12.16 -2.73 10.21
C LYS A 7 -10.98 -2.99 9.29
N GLY A 8 -11.22 -3.01 7.98
CA GLY A 8 -10.18 -3.19 6.99
C GLY A 8 -9.05 -2.19 7.23
N ASP A 9 -7.82 -2.67 7.20
CA ASP A 9 -6.64 -1.83 7.34
C ASP A 9 -6.65 -0.76 6.23
N LYS A 10 -6.40 0.49 6.61
CA LYS A 10 -6.25 1.59 5.67
C LYS A 10 -4.78 1.71 5.29
N TYR A 11 -4.54 1.87 3.99
CA TYR A 11 -3.22 2.04 3.42
C TYR A 11 -3.15 3.34 2.63
N GLN A 12 -1.97 3.93 2.58
CA GLN A 12 -1.65 5.08 1.75
C GLN A 12 -0.60 4.68 0.72
N VAL A 13 -0.63 5.32 -0.45
CA VAL A 13 0.39 5.13 -1.48
C VAL A 13 1.15 6.43 -1.61
N ALA A 14 2.42 6.43 -1.21
CA ALA A 14 3.33 7.55 -1.38
C ALA A 14 4.10 7.40 -2.68
N LEU A 15 4.17 8.48 -3.45
CA LEU A 15 4.88 8.57 -4.72
C LEU A 15 6.03 9.57 -4.57
N GLU A 16 7.24 9.13 -4.87
CA GLU A 16 8.44 9.97 -4.86
C GLU A 16 9.07 9.95 -6.25
N SER A 17 9.33 11.13 -6.83
CA SER A 17 10.04 11.22 -8.10
C SER A 17 11.52 10.84 -7.89
N GLN A 18 12.03 9.96 -8.76
CA GLN A 18 13.43 9.56 -8.84
C GLN A 18 13.95 9.80 -10.27
N GLY A 19 13.86 11.06 -10.71
CA GLY A 19 14.25 11.45 -12.07
C GLY A 19 13.31 10.85 -13.10
N ALA A 20 13.80 9.88 -13.88
CA ALA A 20 13.00 9.19 -14.90
C ALA A 20 12.08 8.10 -14.33
N SER A 21 12.23 7.74 -13.05
CA SER A 21 11.40 6.75 -12.38
C SER A 21 10.57 7.38 -11.24
N THR A 22 9.55 6.64 -10.78
CA THR A 22 8.79 6.98 -9.57
C THR A 22 8.97 5.85 -8.57
N ARG A 23 9.43 6.16 -7.36
CA ARG A 23 9.41 5.23 -6.24
C ARG A 23 8.03 5.24 -5.62
N ILE A 24 7.45 4.05 -5.47
CA ILE A 24 6.15 3.85 -4.84
C ILE A 24 6.38 3.16 -3.50
N THR A 25 5.83 3.74 -2.43
CA THR A 25 5.88 3.16 -1.08
C THR A 25 4.46 3.01 -0.54
N VAL A 26 4.12 1.81 -0.07
CA VAL A 26 2.85 1.58 0.63
C VAL A 26 3.06 1.88 2.11
N LEU A 27 2.23 2.76 2.65
CA LEU A 27 2.24 3.16 4.06
C LEU A 27 0.98 2.67 4.77
N ASP A 28 1.08 2.44 6.07
CA ASP A 28 -0.07 2.17 6.92
C ASP A 28 -0.82 3.46 7.26
N LYS A 29 -1.86 3.34 8.09
CA LYS A 29 -2.66 4.48 8.57
C LYS A 29 -1.85 5.52 9.35
N ASP A 30 -0.71 5.13 9.92
CA ASP A 30 0.17 5.98 10.72
C ASP A 30 1.32 6.55 9.87
N GLY A 31 1.33 6.29 8.55
CA GLY A 31 2.33 6.77 7.61
C GLY A 31 3.64 5.97 7.64
N LYS A 32 3.66 4.78 8.24
CA LYS A 32 4.86 3.93 8.29
C LYS A 32 4.89 2.97 7.11
N PRO A 33 6.08 2.68 6.54
CA PRO A 33 6.21 1.70 5.47
C PRO A 33 5.68 0.33 5.86
N VAL A 34 4.85 -0.23 4.98
CA VAL A 34 4.30 -1.57 5.15
C VAL A 34 5.27 -2.58 4.55
N THR A 35 5.81 -3.46 5.39
CA THR A 35 6.69 -4.57 4.97
C THR A 35 5.98 -5.93 4.99
N THR A 36 4.65 -5.93 5.13
CA THR A 36 3.83 -7.15 5.16
C THR A 36 3.47 -7.62 3.75
N GLU A 37 3.01 -8.87 3.64
CA GLU A 37 2.54 -9.45 2.37
C GLU A 37 1.42 -8.62 1.72
N THR A 38 0.58 -7.96 2.51
CA THR A 38 -0.46 -7.05 2.02
C THR A 38 0.15 -5.86 1.26
N GLY A 39 1.24 -5.27 1.77
CA GLY A 39 1.94 -4.18 1.10
C GLY A 39 2.51 -4.63 -0.25
N ALA A 40 3.10 -5.83 -0.29
CA ALA A 40 3.60 -6.42 -1.54
C ALA A 40 2.48 -6.64 -2.56
N ARG A 41 1.32 -7.16 -2.13
CA ARG A 41 0.16 -7.37 -3.01
C ARG A 41 -0.39 -6.07 -3.60
N ILE A 42 -0.44 -4.99 -2.81
CA ILE A 42 -0.86 -3.66 -3.30
C ILE A 42 0.09 -3.18 -4.40
N LEU A 43 1.41 -3.31 -4.21
CA LEU A 43 2.41 -2.93 -5.21
C LEU A 43 2.26 -3.73 -6.51
N THR A 44 2.06 -5.05 -6.42
CA THR A 44 1.83 -5.90 -7.60
C THR A 44 0.60 -5.44 -8.39
N LEU A 45 -0.53 -5.19 -7.72
CA LEU A 45 -1.76 -4.74 -8.37
C LEU A 45 -1.60 -3.37 -9.04
N LEU A 46 -0.85 -2.46 -8.42
CA LEU A 46 -0.52 -1.16 -9.02
C LEU A 46 0.35 -1.33 -10.26
N GLN A 47 1.35 -2.21 -10.20
CA GLN A 47 2.22 -2.49 -11.35
C GLN A 47 1.46 -3.12 -12.52
N GLU A 48 0.49 -4.00 -12.26
CA GLU A 48 -0.33 -4.63 -13.29
C GLU A 48 -1.24 -3.64 -14.01
N GLN A 49 -1.75 -2.62 -13.32
CA GLN A 49 -2.62 -1.60 -13.91
C GLN A 49 -1.88 -0.58 -14.79
N LEU A 50 -0.56 -0.51 -14.67
CA LEU A 50 0.29 0.39 -15.45
C LEU A 50 0.84 -0.25 -16.74
N LYS A 51 0.58 -1.55 -16.94
CA LYS A 51 0.90 -2.26 -18.19
C LYS A 51 -0.21 -2.04 -19.22
#